data_AF-A0A927LMI7-F1
#
_entry.id   AF-A0A927LMI7-F1
#
_cell.length_a   1.000
_cell.length_b   1.000
_cell.length_c   1.000
_cell.angle_alpha   90.00
_cell.angle_beta   90.00
_cell.angle_gamma   90.00
#
_symmetry.space_group_name_H-M   'P 1'
#
loop_
_entity.id
_entity.type
_entity.pdbx_description
1 polymer ?
#
loop_
_entity_poly.entity_id
_entity_poly.type
_entity_poly.pdbx_seq_one_letter_code
_entity_poly.pdbx_strand_id
1 'polypeptide(L)'
;MSVYQTEKEKHLQMTYKNNVVIAMDGNKMIVVHSKRSVKPLLPFEISKEVLEQWKQRDNRIAVTDTPFKDLYSTAFHRPDSALVYVSDFNAIEFSEC
;
A
#
# COMPACT_ATOMS: atom_id res chain seq x y z
N MET A 1 7.20 20.75 18.12
CA MET A 1 7.05 19.42 17.53
C MET A 1 7.16 19.57 16.03
N SER A 2 8.06 18.85 15.37
CA SER A 2 8.27 18.98 13.92
C SER A 2 7.15 18.27 13.17
N VAL A 3 6.66 18.89 12.10
CA VAL A 3 5.56 18.38 11.25
C VAL A 3 5.81 16.94 10.78
N TYR A 4 7.07 16.60 10.52
CA TYR A 4 7.53 15.25 10.16
C TYR A 4 7.22 14.16 11.21
N GLN A 5 7.25 14.50 12.49
CA GLN A 5 6.99 13.55 13.58
C GLN A 5 5.50 13.16 13.60
N THR A 6 4.63 14.15 13.33
CA THR A 6 3.17 13.97 13.32
C THR A 6 2.69 13.14 12.12
N GLU A 7 3.35 13.28 10.96
CA GLU A 7 3.02 12.51 9.76
C GLU A 7 3.42 11.03 9.87
N LYS A 8 4.60 10.75 10.44
CA LYS A 8 5.06 9.38 10.68
C LYS A 8 4.14 8.62 11.64
N GLU A 9 3.69 9.29 12.71
CA GLU A 9 2.73 8.71 13.66
C GLU A 9 1.37 8.43 13.02
N LYS A 10 0.88 9.35 12.18
CA LYS A 10 -0.36 9.12 11.40
C LYS A 10 -0.22 7.94 10.45
N HIS A 11 0.90 7.82 9.75
CA HIS A 11 1.16 6.69 8.85
C HIS A 11 1.20 5.35 9.61
N LEU A 12 1.93 5.29 10.73
CA LEU A 12 1.96 4.11 11.60
C LEU A 12 0.57 3.75 12.09
N GLN A 13 -0.24 4.72 12.54
CA GLN A 13 -1.62 4.47 12.94
C GLN A 13 -2.49 3.92 11.79
N MET A 14 -2.31 4.41 10.56
CA MET A 14 -3.02 3.87 9.39
C MET A 14 -2.63 2.42 9.11
N THR A 15 -1.34 2.10 9.13
CA THR A 15 -0.81 0.74 8.96
C THR A 15 -1.27 -0.21 10.06
N TYR A 16 -1.31 0.25 11.32
CA TYR A 16 -1.77 -0.57 12.44
C TYR A 16 -3.28 -0.85 12.40
N LYS A 17 -4.11 0.12 12.02
CA LYS A 17 -5.57 -0.03 12.00
C LYS A 17 -6.09 -0.78 10.79
N ASN A 18 -5.41 -0.68 9.66
CA ASN A 18 -5.85 -1.27 8.40
C ASN A 18 -5.09 -2.56 8.09
N ASN A 19 -5.75 -3.44 7.35
CA ASN A 19 -5.11 -4.63 6.79
C ASN A 19 -4.34 -4.28 5.52
N VAL A 20 -4.81 -3.27 4.78
CA VAL A 20 -4.19 -2.79 3.54
C VAL A 20 -4.17 -1.26 3.55
N VAL A 21 -3.06 -0.68 3.10
CA VAL A 21 -2.92 0.76 2.88
C VAL A 21 -2.49 0.98 1.43
N ILE A 22 -3.20 1.86 0.75
CA ILE A 22 -3.02 2.18 -0.66
C ILE A 22 -2.78 3.68 -0.80
N ALA A 23 -1.67 4.03 -1.42
CA ALA A 23 -1.31 5.39 -1.76
C ALA A 23 -1.75 5.71 -3.19
N MET A 24 -2.45 6.82 -3.37
CA MET A 24 -2.75 7.39 -4.67
C MET A 24 -1.57 8.30 -5.06
N ASP A 25 -0.83 7.92 -6.09
CA ASP A 25 0.26 8.74 -6.65
C ASP A 25 -0.10 9.15 -8.08
N GLY A 26 -0.84 10.25 -8.19
CA GLY A 26 -1.48 10.66 -9.45
C GLY A 26 -2.51 9.63 -9.91
N ASN A 27 -2.29 9.00 -11.06
CA ASN A 27 -3.16 7.95 -11.60
C ASN A 27 -2.81 6.54 -11.11
N LYS A 28 -1.77 6.40 -10.29
CA LYS A 28 -1.28 5.10 -9.82
C LYS A 28 -1.85 4.77 -8.46
N MET A 29 -2.27 3.52 -8.29
CA MET A 29 -2.68 2.96 -7.00
C MET A 29 -1.57 2.05 -6.52
N ILE A 30 -0.88 2.46 -5.46
CA ILE A 30 0.28 1.73 -4.94
C ILE A 30 -0.09 1.13 -3.60
N VAL A 31 -0.04 -0.20 -3.49
CA VAL A 31 -0.19 -0.90 -2.22
C VAL A 31 1.11 -0.74 -1.45
N VAL A 32 1.07 0.04 -0.38
CA VAL A 32 2.25 0.35 0.43
C VAL A 32 2.36 -0.56 1.65
N HIS A 33 1.24 -1.13 2.07
CA HIS A 33 1.18 -2.10 3.14
C HIS A 33 0.04 -3.07 2.92
N SER A 34 0.30 -4.35 3.18
CA SER A 34 -0.73 -5.37 3.32
C SER A 34 -0.27 -6.41 4.33
N LYS A 35 -1.06 -6.62 5.39
CA LYS A 35 -0.72 -7.56 6.47
C LYS A 35 -0.83 -9.02 6.07
N ARG A 36 -1.71 -9.31 5.11
CA ARG A 36 -2.11 -10.68 4.74
C ARG A 36 -1.54 -11.11 3.40
N SER A 37 -0.95 -10.23 2.62
CA SER A 37 -0.28 -10.61 1.37
C SER A 37 1.10 -11.18 1.66
N VAL A 38 1.37 -12.37 1.15
CA VAL A 38 2.67 -13.03 1.14
C VAL A 38 3.47 -12.62 -0.10
N LYS A 39 2.79 -12.37 -1.22
CA LYS A 39 3.37 -11.78 -2.42
C LYS A 39 2.40 -10.79 -3.06
N PRO A 40 2.87 -9.67 -3.63
CA PRO A 40 4.27 -9.18 -3.66
C PRO A 40 4.81 -8.76 -2.27
N LEU A 41 6.12 -8.94 -2.05
CA LEU A 41 6.82 -8.62 -0.78
C LEU A 41 7.18 -7.13 -0.65
N LEU A 42 7.27 -6.43 -1.78
CA LEU A 42 7.57 -5.01 -1.87
C LEU A 42 6.31 -4.25 -2.25
N PRO A 43 6.23 -2.93 -1.99
CA PRO A 43 5.17 -2.10 -2.54
C PRO A 43 5.00 -2.31 -4.04
N PHE A 44 3.76 -2.34 -4.50
CA PHE A 44 3.41 -2.70 -5.86
C PHE A 44 2.21 -1.88 -6.35
N GLU A 45 2.14 -1.67 -7.66
CA GLU A 45 1.06 -0.95 -8.30
C GLU A 45 -0.09 -1.93 -8.62
N ILE A 46 -1.33 -1.51 -8.43
CA ILE A 46 -2.52 -2.33 -8.73
C ILE A 46 -3.45 -1.63 -9.71
N SER A 47 -4.25 -2.43 -10.42
CA SER A 47 -5.38 -1.91 -11.19
C SER A 47 -6.57 -1.56 -10.30
N LYS A 48 -7.55 -0.85 -10.87
CA LYS A 48 -8.79 -0.50 -10.16
C LYS A 48 -9.63 -1.74 -9.86
N GLU A 49 -9.62 -2.70 -10.77
CA GLU A 49 -10.32 -3.98 -10.65
C GLU A 49 -9.76 -4.78 -9.47
N VAL A 50 -8.43 -4.81 -9.32
CA VAL A 50 -7.76 -5.45 -8.17
C VAL A 50 -8.16 -4.78 -6.86
N LEU A 51 -8.24 -3.45 -6.81
CA LEU A 51 -8.73 -2.73 -5.63
C LEU A 51 -10.17 -3.11 -5.27
N GLU A 52 -11.07 -3.15 -6.23
CA GLU A 52 -12.47 -3.50 -5.98
C GLU A 52 -12.64 -4.95 -5.50
N GLN A 53 -11.90 -5.91 -6.09
CA GLN A 53 -11.86 -7.28 -5.59
C GLN A 53 -11.29 -7.36 -4.17
N TRP A 54 -10.27 -6.55 -3.87
CA TRP A 54 -9.70 -6.52 -2.54
C TRP A 54 -10.70 -5.98 -1.50
N LYS A 55 -11.44 -4.92 -1.81
CA LYS A 55 -12.49 -4.38 -0.93
C LYS A 55 -13.60 -5.39 -0.66
N GLN A 56 -13.86 -6.31 -1.59
CA GLN A 56 -14.81 -7.41 -1.37
C GLN A 56 -14.24 -8.48 -0.44
N ARG A 57 -12.93 -8.74 -0.50
CA ARG A 57 -12.23 -9.71 0.38
C ARG A 57 -11.95 -9.18 1.78
N ASP A 58 -11.55 -7.91 1.90
CA ASP A 58 -11.07 -7.29 3.13
C ASP A 58 -11.83 -5.98 3.44
N ASN A 59 -12.31 -5.86 4.66
CA ASN A 59 -13.11 -4.74 5.13
C ASN A 59 -12.27 -3.61 5.77
N ARG A 60 -10.96 -3.78 5.90
CA ARG A 60 -10.05 -2.80 6.51
C ARG A 60 -9.00 -2.33 5.51
N ILE A 61 -9.46 -1.66 4.46
CA ILE A 61 -8.61 -1.04 3.44
C ILE A 61 -8.64 0.48 3.61
N ALA A 62 -7.47 1.10 3.73
CA ALA A 62 -7.34 2.55 3.70
C ALA A 62 -6.73 3.00 2.37
N VAL A 63 -7.34 4.03 1.78
CA VAL A 63 -6.80 4.75 0.62
C VAL A 63 -6.41 6.14 1.07
N THR A 64 -5.25 6.61 0.65
CA THR A 64 -4.74 7.94 1.00
C THR A 64 -4.20 8.65 -0.23
N ASP A 65 -4.41 9.97 -0.30
CA ASP A 65 -3.86 10.85 -1.34
C ASP A 65 -2.40 11.27 -1.04
N THR A 66 -1.83 10.79 0.07
CA THR A 66 -0.43 11.05 0.38
C THR A 66 0.45 10.25 -0.59
N PRO A 67 1.40 10.91 -1.30
CA PRO A 67 2.27 10.24 -2.24
C PRO A 67 3.08 9.12 -1.60
N PHE A 68 3.34 8.04 -2.35
CA PHE A 68 4.10 6.88 -1.88
C PHE A 68 5.47 7.28 -1.31
N LYS A 69 6.18 8.19 -2.00
CA LYS A 69 7.49 8.72 -1.59
C LYS A 69 7.50 9.37 -0.20
N ASP A 70 6.37 9.96 0.21
CA ASP A 70 6.25 10.69 1.46
C ASP A 70 5.85 9.75 2.61
N LEU A 71 5.11 8.67 2.30
CA LEU A 71 4.76 7.61 3.25
C LEU A 71 5.95 6.69 3.57
N TYR A 72 6.87 6.47 2.60
CA TYR A 72 8.01 5.57 2.71
C TYR A 72 9.34 6.29 2.44
N SER A 73 9.61 7.38 3.17
CA SER A 73 10.76 8.27 2.92
C SER A 73 12.13 7.77 3.40
N THR A 74 12.26 6.58 4.03
CA THR A 74 13.53 6.20 4.69
C THR A 74 14.01 4.75 4.54
N ALA A 75 13.23 3.80 4.01
CA ALA A 75 13.60 2.37 4.11
C ALA A 75 13.93 1.66 2.79
N PHE A 76 13.47 2.15 1.64
CA PHE A 76 13.68 1.48 0.34
C PHE A 76 14.06 2.49 -0.73
N HIS A 77 15.19 3.18 -0.56
CA HIS A 77 15.75 4.03 -1.60
C HIS A 77 16.33 3.19 -2.73
N ARG A 78 15.49 2.85 -3.71
CA ARG A 78 15.84 3.05 -5.12
C ARG A 78 14.66 3.71 -5.82
N PRO A 79 14.73 5.00 -6.16
CA PRO A 79 13.71 5.66 -6.99
C PRO A 79 13.53 5.03 -8.38
N ASP A 80 14.40 4.09 -8.77
CA ASP A 80 14.39 3.36 -10.05
C ASP A 80 13.88 1.91 -9.97
N SER A 81 13.41 1.41 -8.82
CA SER A 81 12.79 0.08 -8.82
C SER A 81 11.39 0.20 -9.42
N ALA A 82 11.24 -0.22 -10.68
CA ALA A 82 9.94 -0.37 -11.32
C ALA A 82 9.02 -1.19 -10.39
N LEU A 83 7.97 -0.53 -9.86
CA LEU A 83 6.96 -1.21 -9.06
C LEU A 83 6.34 -2.30 -9.92
N VAL A 84 6.19 -3.50 -9.35
CA VAL A 84 5.47 -4.57 -10.04
C VAL A 84 4.04 -4.10 -10.24
N TYR A 85 3.54 -4.18 -11.46
CA TYR A 85 2.14 -3.90 -11.75
C TYR A 85 1.32 -5.19 -11.68
N VAL A 86 0.28 -5.18 -10.85
CA VAL A 86 -0.62 -6.31 -10.64
C VAL A 86 -2.00 -5.94 -11.18
N SER A 87 -2.38 -6.56 -12.29
CA SER A 87 -3.69 -6.39 -12.93
C SER A 87 -4.68 -7.52 -12.61
N ASP A 88 -4.19 -8.64 -12.08
CA ASP A 88 -5.01 -9.79 -11.68
C ASP A 88 -4.90 -9.99 -10.17
N PHE A 89 -6.05 -10.02 -9.49
CA PHE A 89 -6.12 -10.22 -8.05
C PHE A 89 -5.56 -11.59 -7.62
N ASN A 90 -5.68 -12.60 -8.48
CA ASN A 90 -5.16 -13.95 -8.22
C ASN A 90 -3.62 -14.01 -8.25
N ALA A 91 -2.96 -12.98 -8.78
CA ALA A 91 -1.50 -12.86 -8.70
C ALA A 91 -1.03 -12.41 -7.30
N ILE A 92 -1.95 -11.99 -6.42
CA ILE A 92 -1.65 -11.67 -5.02
C ILE A 92 -1.80 -12.93 -4.19
N GLU A 93 -0.69 -13.38 -3.62
CA GLU A 93 -0.67 -14.52 -2.72
C GLU A 93 -0.98 -14.02 -1.31
N PHE A 94 -1.93 -14.65 -0.63
CA PHE A 94 -2.32 -14.31 0.73
C PHE A 94 -1.92 -15.43 1.69
N SER A 95 -1.51 -15.07 2.91
CA SER A 95 -1.38 -16.04 3.99
C SER A 95 -2.80 -16.40 4.41
N GLU A 96 -3.26 -17.59 4.02
CA GLU A 96 -4.51 -18.13 4.55
C GLU A 96 -4.38 -18.27 6.08
N CYS A 97 -5.39 -17.77 6.79
CA CYS A 97 -5.62 -18.08 8.20
C CYS A 97 -6.72 -19.13 8.27
#